data_AF-A0A7W7H133-F1
#
_entry.id   AF-A0A7W7H133-F1
#
_cell.length_a   1.000
_cell.length_b   1.000
_cell.length_c   1.000
_cell.angle_alpha   90.00
_cell.angle_beta   90.00
_cell.angle_gamma   90.00
#
_symmetry.space_group_name_H-M   'P 1'
#
loop_
_entity.id
_entity.type
_entity.pdbx_description
1 polymer ?
#
loop_
_entity_poly.entity_id
_entity_poly.type
_entity_poly.pdbx_seq_one_letter_code
_entity_poly.pdbx_strand_id
1 'polypeptide(L)'
;MRGKRLAVLGVVSVVLAGCGDGSESGSDDSVAESPPSHAVLPQRIDRPQGTPALEPSPSPGANASLSENLEYELRKKTLQMASAAGDTTAVCPERISGTAGTKVTCRATYRGLAVTWDVTLGDKPGWSQDYVSFDATPDQGLITKEGVARVLYGNFRDTIDYALCNDIPPAVLAPLNVRSQYSCEVVGKGDQPTGFADPVRATESGPRVY
;
A
#
# COMPACT_ATOMS: atom_id res chain seq x y z
N MET A 1 35.90 -26.44 24.60
CA MET A 1 37.28 -25.92 24.81
C MET A 1 37.17 -24.46 25.20
N ARG A 2 37.73 -24.10 26.37
CA ARG A 2 37.75 -22.73 26.92
C ARG A 2 38.88 -21.94 26.26
N GLY A 3 38.55 -20.87 25.53
CA GLY A 3 39.53 -19.87 25.09
C GLY A 3 39.37 -18.59 25.90
N LYS A 4 40.33 -18.32 26.78
CA LYS A 4 40.50 -17.06 27.54
C LYS A 4 41.38 -16.10 26.74
N ARG A 5 41.35 -14.82 27.17
CA ARG A 5 42.36 -13.73 27.04
C ARG A 5 42.08 -12.75 25.88
N LEU A 6 42.24 -11.43 25.99
CA LEU A 6 42.95 -10.55 26.94
C LEU A 6 42.34 -9.13 26.86
N ALA A 7 42.23 -8.45 27.99
CA ALA A 7 41.95 -7.02 28.07
C ALA A 7 43.25 -6.22 27.87
N VAL A 8 43.18 -5.08 27.16
CA VAL A 8 44.25 -4.08 27.09
C VAL A 8 43.69 -2.74 27.51
N LEU A 9 44.18 -2.28 28.66
CA LEU A 9 44.07 -0.91 29.17
C LEU A 9 45.01 0.00 28.39
N GLY A 10 44.50 1.17 27.97
CA GLY A 10 45.31 2.26 27.42
C GLY A 10 44.78 3.60 27.92
N VAL A 11 45.50 4.20 28.86
CA VAL A 11 45.28 5.54 29.43
C VAL A 11 46.15 6.52 28.66
N VAL A 12 45.58 7.63 28.16
CA VAL A 12 46.32 8.89 27.96
C VAL A 12 45.38 10.06 28.27
N SER A 13 45.74 10.81 29.30
CA SER A 13 45.17 12.10 29.67
C SER A 13 45.94 13.22 28.95
N VAL A 14 45.24 14.20 28.37
CA VAL A 14 45.78 15.56 28.18
C VAL A 14 44.71 16.55 28.58
N VAL A 15 45.04 17.35 29.59
CA VAL A 15 44.28 18.51 30.08
C VAL A 15 44.76 19.72 29.30
N LEU A 16 43.85 20.45 28.67
CA LEU A 16 44.06 21.85 28.30
C LEU A 16 42.89 22.65 28.89
N ALA A 17 43.14 23.23 30.06
CA ALA A 17 42.34 24.29 30.64
C ALA A 17 42.75 25.60 29.94
N GLY A 18 41.82 26.21 29.23
CA GLY A 18 41.94 27.57 28.71
C GLY A 18 40.80 28.42 29.25
N CYS A 19 41.09 29.24 30.26
CA CYS A 19 40.23 30.37 30.64
C CYS A 19 40.48 31.49 29.61
N GLY A 20 39.48 31.78 28.80
CA GLY A 20 39.45 32.92 27.88
C GLY A 20 38.21 33.75 28.17
N ASP A 21 38.44 34.88 28.81
CA ASP A 21 37.51 35.98 29.07
C ASP A 21 37.25 36.74 27.75
N GLY A 22 36.00 37.07 27.43
CA GLY A 22 35.70 38.12 26.46
C GLY A 22 34.64 37.84 25.40
N SER A 23 33.56 38.63 25.52
CA SER A 23 32.77 39.23 24.44
C SER A 23 31.58 38.45 23.85
N GLU A 24 30.41 38.96 24.23
CA GLU A 24 29.13 38.84 23.52
C GLU A 24 29.29 39.12 22.02
N SER A 25 28.82 38.19 21.19
CA SER A 25 28.34 38.50 19.84
C SER A 25 27.34 37.43 19.45
N GLY A 26 26.10 37.87 19.23
CA GLY A 26 24.98 37.04 18.82
C GLY A 26 25.37 36.14 17.67
N SER A 27 25.23 34.84 17.88
CA SER A 27 25.26 33.86 16.82
C SER A 27 23.80 33.59 16.47
N ASP A 28 23.37 34.14 15.35
CA ASP A 28 22.24 33.61 14.61
C ASP A 28 22.57 32.15 14.30
N ASP A 29 22.06 31.24 15.14
CA ASP A 29 22.03 29.80 14.90
C ASP A 29 21.16 29.54 13.66
N SER A 30 21.77 29.78 12.50
CA SER A 30 21.36 29.15 11.26
C SER A 30 21.80 27.69 11.39
N VAL A 31 20.92 26.90 12.01
CA VAL A 31 21.03 25.44 12.07
C VAL A 31 21.20 24.97 10.63
N ALA A 32 22.45 24.65 10.28
CA ALA A 32 22.77 24.10 8.97
C ALA A 32 22.09 22.74 8.87
N GLU A 33 21.03 22.70 8.07
CA GLU A 33 20.25 21.50 7.83
C GLU A 33 21.16 20.44 7.23
N SER A 34 21.39 19.35 7.99
CA SER A 34 22.25 18.27 7.53
C SER A 34 21.57 17.56 6.35
N PRO A 35 22.29 17.31 5.25
CA PRO A 35 21.71 16.63 4.10
C PRO A 35 21.27 15.20 4.49
N PRO A 36 20.26 14.65 3.81
CA PRO A 36 19.77 13.30 4.09
C PRO A 36 20.90 12.27 3.96
N SER A 37 20.89 11.32 4.89
CA SER A 37 21.88 10.23 4.93
C SER A 37 21.76 9.23 3.77
N HIS A 38 20.61 9.26 3.07
CA HIS A 38 20.29 8.39 1.95
C HIS A 38 19.70 9.19 0.76
N ALA A 39 19.73 8.59 -0.42
CA ALA A 39 19.19 9.21 -1.62
C ALA A 39 17.67 9.46 -1.49
N VAL A 40 17.26 10.71 -1.69
CA VAL A 40 15.86 11.13 -1.64
C VAL A 40 15.10 10.51 -2.82
N LEU A 41 13.93 9.95 -2.55
CA LEU A 41 13.09 9.32 -3.57
C LEU A 41 12.44 10.36 -4.49
N PRO A 42 12.35 10.11 -5.81
CA PRO A 42 12.05 11.15 -6.81
C PRO A 42 10.56 11.48 -6.94
N GLN A 43 9.65 10.55 -6.61
CA GLN A 43 8.23 10.73 -6.87
C GLN A 43 7.50 11.27 -5.65
N ARG A 44 7.22 12.58 -5.65
CA ARG A 44 6.31 13.17 -4.66
C ARG A 44 4.87 12.68 -4.88
N ILE A 45 4.22 12.32 -3.78
CA ILE A 45 2.82 11.94 -3.68
C ILE A 45 2.15 12.84 -2.65
N ASP A 46 1.17 13.62 -3.10
CA ASP A 46 0.35 14.49 -2.26
C ASP A 46 -0.98 13.82 -1.87
N ARG A 47 -1.75 14.49 -1.01
CA ARG A 47 -3.03 13.98 -0.49
C ARG A 47 -4.02 13.74 -1.64
N PRO A 48 -4.55 12.51 -1.77
CA PRO A 48 -5.62 12.23 -2.72
C PRO A 48 -6.83 13.13 -2.48
N GLN A 49 -7.40 13.65 -3.55
CA GLN A 49 -8.61 14.46 -3.48
C GLN A 49 -9.86 13.57 -3.51
N GLY A 50 -10.84 13.91 -2.67
CA GLY A 50 -12.13 13.23 -2.61
C GLY A 50 -12.08 11.75 -2.22
N THR A 51 -13.26 11.12 -2.23
CA THR A 51 -13.43 9.68 -2.03
C THR A 51 -13.42 8.99 -3.40
N PRO A 52 -12.68 7.88 -3.59
CA PRO A 52 -12.66 7.21 -4.88
C PRO A 52 -13.99 6.51 -5.12
N ALA A 53 -14.46 6.51 -6.37
CA ALA A 53 -15.61 5.71 -6.78
C ALA A 53 -15.20 4.23 -6.82
N LEU A 54 -15.53 3.48 -5.76
CA LEU A 54 -15.22 2.05 -5.63
C LEU A 54 -16.42 1.15 -5.95
N GLU A 55 -17.57 1.74 -6.27
CA GLU A 55 -18.73 1.00 -6.74
C GLU A 55 -18.70 0.96 -8.28
N PRO A 56 -18.65 -0.23 -8.89
CA PRO A 56 -18.67 -0.34 -10.35
C PRO A 56 -20.04 0.05 -10.90
N SER A 57 -20.05 0.53 -12.15
CA SER A 57 -21.28 0.87 -12.89
C SER A 57 -21.28 0.19 -14.27
N PRO A 58 -22.44 -0.23 -14.79
CA PRO A 58 -23.74 -0.29 -14.12
C PRO A 58 -23.83 -1.44 -13.12
N SER A 59 -24.78 -1.36 -12.19
CA SER A 59 -25.19 -2.49 -11.35
C SER A 59 -26.00 -3.52 -12.15
N PRO A 60 -25.99 -4.81 -11.76
CA PRO A 60 -26.78 -5.83 -12.44
C PRO A 60 -28.28 -5.54 -12.33
N GLY A 61 -29.04 -5.98 -13.32
CA GLY A 61 -30.51 -5.92 -13.27
C GLY A 61 -31.09 -6.89 -12.25
N ALA A 62 -32.36 -6.71 -11.86
CA ALA A 62 -33.04 -7.54 -10.86
C ALA A 62 -33.09 -9.05 -11.21
N ASN A 63 -33.00 -9.40 -12.50
CA ASN A 63 -33.00 -10.78 -12.99
C ASN A 63 -31.63 -11.24 -13.50
N ALA A 64 -30.55 -10.57 -13.07
CA ALA A 64 -29.19 -10.94 -13.45
C ALA A 64 -28.86 -12.37 -12.98
N SER A 65 -28.16 -13.10 -13.83
CA SER A 65 -27.63 -14.43 -13.52
C SER A 65 -26.62 -14.40 -12.37
N LEU A 66 -26.34 -15.57 -11.80
CA LEU A 66 -25.28 -15.70 -10.79
C LEU A 66 -23.91 -15.25 -11.33
N SER A 67 -23.62 -15.52 -12.62
CA SER A 67 -22.38 -15.09 -13.26
C SER A 67 -22.28 -13.57 -13.35
N GLU A 68 -23.34 -12.89 -13.82
CA GLU A 68 -23.37 -11.42 -13.92
C GLU A 68 -23.23 -10.74 -12.56
N ASN A 69 -23.89 -11.28 -11.53
CA ASN A 69 -23.75 -10.78 -10.16
C ASN A 69 -22.32 -10.98 -9.63
N LEU A 70 -21.73 -12.16 -9.87
CA LEU A 70 -20.35 -12.44 -9.45
C LEU A 70 -19.35 -11.53 -10.16
N GLU A 71 -19.51 -11.30 -11.46
CA GLU A 71 -18.68 -10.36 -12.23
C GLU A 71 -18.75 -8.95 -11.66
N TYR A 72 -19.94 -8.46 -11.32
CA TYR A 72 -20.10 -7.16 -10.68
C TYR A 72 -19.36 -7.07 -9.34
N GLU A 73 -19.52 -8.07 -8.48
CA GLU A 73 -18.85 -8.09 -7.19
C GLU A 73 -17.33 -8.23 -7.31
N LEU A 74 -16.83 -8.96 -8.30
CA LEU A 74 -15.39 -9.05 -8.57
C LEU A 74 -14.82 -7.73 -9.11
N ARG A 75 -15.57 -6.97 -9.92
CA ARG A 75 -15.18 -5.60 -10.31
C ARG A 75 -15.06 -4.72 -9.06
N LYS A 76 -16.03 -4.80 -8.15
CA LYS A 76 -16.03 -4.06 -6.88
C LYS A 76 -14.85 -4.44 -6.00
N LYS A 77 -14.62 -5.73 -5.77
CA LYS A 77 -13.45 -6.24 -5.02
C LYS A 77 -12.14 -5.79 -5.67
N THR A 78 -12.05 -5.78 -6.99
CA THR A 78 -10.87 -5.30 -7.73
C THR A 78 -10.64 -3.80 -7.53
N LEU A 79 -11.70 -2.98 -7.56
CA LEU A 79 -11.61 -1.54 -7.22
C LEU A 79 -11.15 -1.32 -5.77
N GLN A 80 -11.69 -2.09 -4.82
CA GLN A 80 -11.31 -2.04 -3.42
C GLN A 80 -9.84 -2.44 -3.21
N MET A 81 -9.41 -3.53 -3.85
CA MET A 81 -8.01 -3.97 -3.86
C MET A 81 -7.07 -2.96 -4.54
N ALA A 82 -7.55 -2.23 -5.55
CA ALA A 82 -6.79 -1.12 -6.11
C ALA A 82 -6.74 0.10 -5.17
N SER A 83 -7.71 0.22 -4.26
CA SER A 83 -7.96 1.39 -3.41
C SER A 83 -7.98 2.71 -4.22
N ALA A 84 -8.46 2.65 -5.46
CA ALA A 84 -8.40 3.76 -6.41
C ALA A 84 -9.49 3.60 -7.47
N ALA A 85 -10.00 4.72 -7.97
CA ALA A 85 -10.96 4.69 -9.08
C ALA A 85 -10.28 4.22 -10.37
N GLY A 86 -11.02 3.55 -11.25
CA GLY A 86 -10.51 3.13 -12.55
C GLY A 86 -11.46 2.21 -13.30
N ASP A 87 -11.17 2.02 -14.59
CA ASP A 87 -11.95 1.11 -15.42
C ASP A 87 -11.75 -0.33 -14.96
N THR A 88 -12.86 -1.03 -14.80
CA THR A 88 -12.87 -2.44 -14.41
C THR A 88 -13.87 -3.26 -15.22
N THR A 89 -13.44 -4.46 -15.58
CA THR A 89 -14.30 -5.50 -16.14
C THR A 89 -14.12 -6.79 -15.34
N ALA A 90 -15.06 -7.72 -15.44
CA ALA A 90 -14.86 -9.08 -14.98
C ALA A 90 -15.59 -10.04 -15.92
N VAL A 91 -15.04 -11.24 -16.03
CA VAL A 91 -15.61 -12.33 -16.82
C VAL A 91 -15.52 -13.60 -15.99
N CYS A 92 -16.67 -14.25 -15.80
CA CYS A 92 -16.79 -15.54 -15.15
C CYS A 92 -17.35 -16.57 -16.14
N PRO A 93 -17.29 -17.88 -15.83
CA PRO A 93 -17.96 -18.89 -16.66
C PRO A 93 -19.47 -18.64 -16.73
N GLU A 94 -20.06 -18.67 -17.92
CA GLU A 94 -21.50 -18.36 -18.12
C GLU A 94 -22.44 -19.24 -17.29
N ARG A 95 -22.03 -20.49 -17.02
CA ARG A 95 -22.84 -21.48 -16.29
C ARG A 95 -22.15 -21.88 -15.01
N ILE A 96 -22.49 -21.19 -13.94
CA ILE A 96 -22.03 -21.50 -12.57
C ILE A 96 -23.15 -22.23 -11.84
N SER A 97 -22.84 -23.40 -11.27
CA SER A 97 -23.78 -24.06 -10.37
C SER A 97 -23.88 -23.26 -9.07
N GLY A 98 -25.08 -22.87 -8.66
CA GLY A 98 -25.32 -22.20 -7.37
C GLY A 98 -25.19 -23.12 -6.14
N THR A 99 -24.39 -24.18 -6.24
CA THR A 99 -24.19 -25.19 -5.19
C THR A 99 -23.03 -24.78 -4.30
N ALA A 100 -23.19 -24.87 -2.98
CA ALA A 100 -22.12 -24.63 -2.03
C ALA A 100 -20.91 -25.52 -2.31
N GLY A 101 -19.71 -24.96 -2.14
CA GLY A 101 -18.43 -25.60 -2.45
C GLY A 101 -18.05 -25.57 -3.94
N THR A 102 -18.91 -25.06 -4.83
CA THR A 102 -18.55 -24.88 -6.25
C THR A 102 -17.39 -23.92 -6.36
N LYS A 103 -16.33 -24.34 -7.06
CA LYS A 103 -15.15 -23.52 -7.35
C LYS A 103 -15.19 -23.06 -8.79
N VAL A 104 -14.97 -21.78 -9.00
CA VAL A 104 -14.85 -21.18 -10.33
C VAL A 104 -13.67 -20.22 -10.36
N THR A 105 -13.04 -20.11 -11.52
CA THR A 105 -12.01 -19.11 -11.76
C THR A 105 -12.60 -18.03 -12.66
N CYS A 106 -12.53 -16.79 -12.20
CA CYS A 106 -12.96 -15.61 -12.94
C CYS A 106 -11.75 -14.73 -13.24
N ARG A 107 -11.86 -13.89 -14.28
CA ARG A 107 -10.83 -12.90 -14.63
C ARG A 107 -11.42 -11.51 -14.52
N ALA A 108 -10.87 -10.69 -13.63
CA ALA A 108 -11.15 -9.26 -13.57
C ALA A 108 -10.06 -8.46 -14.27
N THR A 109 -10.35 -7.24 -14.69
CA THR A 109 -9.34 -6.28 -15.14
C THR A 109 -9.45 -4.97 -14.38
N TYR A 110 -8.31 -4.31 -14.16
CA TYR A 110 -8.22 -2.94 -13.65
C TYR A 110 -7.25 -2.16 -14.53
N ARG A 111 -7.74 -1.13 -15.24
CA ARG A 111 -6.92 -0.35 -16.19
C ARG A 111 -6.13 -1.25 -17.17
N GLY A 112 -6.77 -2.32 -17.65
CA GLY A 112 -6.17 -3.30 -18.56
C GLY A 112 -5.30 -4.38 -17.90
N LEU A 113 -4.98 -4.27 -16.60
CA LEU A 113 -4.25 -5.29 -15.86
C LEU A 113 -5.22 -6.42 -15.47
N ALA A 114 -4.95 -7.65 -15.90
CA ALA A 114 -5.78 -8.80 -15.57
C ALA A 114 -5.40 -9.41 -14.20
N VAL A 115 -6.40 -9.64 -13.37
CA VAL A 115 -6.29 -10.34 -12.08
C VAL A 115 -7.15 -11.60 -12.15
N THR A 116 -6.59 -12.74 -11.81
CA THR A 116 -7.36 -13.98 -11.71
C THR A 116 -7.93 -14.10 -10.31
N TRP A 117 -9.21 -14.44 -10.20
CA TRP A 117 -9.90 -14.64 -8.95
C TRP A 117 -10.38 -16.09 -8.85
N ASP A 118 -9.91 -16.79 -7.82
CA ASP A 118 -10.46 -18.08 -7.43
C ASP A 118 -11.63 -17.86 -6.48
N VAL A 119 -12.82 -18.25 -6.93
CA VAL A 119 -14.07 -18.06 -6.22
C VAL A 119 -14.58 -19.42 -5.71
N THR A 120 -14.94 -19.46 -4.43
CA THR A 120 -15.65 -20.59 -3.83
C THR A 120 -17.03 -20.11 -3.39
N LEU A 121 -18.08 -20.72 -3.94
CA LEU A 121 -19.45 -20.42 -3.52
C LEU A 121 -19.74 -21.07 -2.17
N GLY A 122 -20.34 -20.31 -1.27
CA GLY A 122 -20.80 -20.76 0.03
C GLY A 122 -22.27 -21.14 0.03
N ASP A 123 -22.84 -21.25 1.23
CA ASP A 123 -24.24 -21.62 1.41
C ASP A 123 -25.19 -20.50 0.96
N LYS A 124 -26.38 -20.93 0.56
CA LYS A 124 -27.53 -20.04 0.42
C LYS A 124 -28.10 -19.75 1.81
N PRO A 125 -28.25 -18.49 2.20
CA PRO A 125 -28.88 -18.19 3.47
C PRO A 125 -30.35 -18.58 3.43
N GLY A 126 -30.88 -19.08 4.56
CA GLY A 126 -32.29 -19.47 4.64
C GLY A 126 -33.30 -18.33 4.39
N TRP A 127 -32.85 -17.07 4.40
CA TRP A 127 -33.68 -15.90 4.13
C TRP A 127 -33.74 -15.48 2.65
N SER A 128 -32.93 -16.07 1.75
CA SER A 128 -32.98 -15.76 0.32
C SER A 128 -32.63 -16.96 -0.55
N GLN A 129 -33.44 -17.21 -1.58
CA GLN A 129 -33.14 -18.25 -2.57
C GLN A 129 -32.22 -17.78 -3.70
N ASP A 130 -32.07 -16.45 -3.82
CA ASP A 130 -31.39 -15.77 -4.93
C ASP A 130 -30.01 -15.23 -4.52
N TYR A 131 -29.69 -15.26 -3.22
CA TYR A 131 -28.39 -14.89 -2.69
C TYR A 131 -27.52 -16.13 -2.49
N VAL A 132 -26.28 -16.09 -2.98
CA VAL A 132 -25.25 -17.09 -2.71
C VAL A 132 -24.07 -16.34 -2.09
N SER A 133 -23.66 -16.75 -0.89
CA SER A 133 -22.41 -16.25 -0.31
C SER A 133 -21.23 -16.76 -1.13
N PHE A 134 -20.12 -16.03 -1.17
CA PHE A 134 -18.91 -16.52 -1.82
C PHE A 134 -17.66 -15.92 -1.21
N ASP A 135 -16.57 -16.68 -1.28
CA ASP A 135 -15.23 -16.22 -1.01
C ASP A 135 -14.48 -16.08 -2.33
N ALA A 136 -13.71 -15.01 -2.49
CA ALA A 136 -12.94 -14.74 -3.69
C ALA A 136 -11.52 -14.34 -3.31
N THR A 137 -10.53 -15.09 -3.79
CA THR A 137 -9.11 -14.86 -3.54
C THR A 137 -8.42 -14.51 -4.86
N PRO A 138 -7.72 -13.37 -4.95
CA PRO A 138 -6.97 -13.04 -6.16
C PRO A 138 -5.63 -13.79 -6.20
N ASP A 139 -5.11 -14.06 -7.39
CA ASP A 139 -3.77 -14.63 -7.57
C ASP A 139 -2.64 -13.61 -7.33
N GLN A 140 -2.92 -12.34 -7.62
CA GLN A 140 -2.02 -11.21 -7.47
C GLN A 140 -2.75 -10.00 -6.88
N GLY A 141 -2.01 -9.14 -6.21
CA GLY A 141 -2.53 -7.85 -5.73
C GLY A 141 -2.27 -6.73 -6.73
N LEU A 142 -2.95 -5.60 -6.51
CA LEU A 142 -2.72 -4.36 -7.24
C LEU A 142 -1.96 -3.35 -6.36
N ILE A 143 -0.92 -2.74 -6.92
CA ILE A 143 -0.32 -1.52 -6.38
C ILE A 143 -0.70 -0.39 -7.32
N THR A 144 -1.44 0.58 -6.81
CA THR A 144 -1.76 1.81 -7.53
C THR A 144 -1.13 2.99 -6.82
N LYS A 145 -0.67 3.99 -7.58
CA LYS A 145 -0.11 5.22 -7.00
C LYS A 145 -1.12 5.90 -6.05
N GLU A 146 -2.38 5.97 -6.47
CA GLU A 146 -3.46 6.55 -5.65
C GLU A 146 -3.77 5.70 -4.41
N GLY A 147 -3.83 4.37 -4.53
CA GLY A 147 -4.07 3.48 -3.42
C GLY A 147 -2.98 3.57 -2.34
N VAL A 148 -1.71 3.63 -2.76
CA VAL A 148 -0.58 3.88 -1.86
C VAL A 148 -0.74 5.21 -1.15
N ALA A 149 -1.05 6.27 -1.89
CA ALA A 149 -1.30 7.60 -1.32
C ALA A 149 -2.42 7.56 -0.27
N ARG A 150 -3.55 6.92 -0.57
CA ARG A 150 -4.69 6.82 0.36
C ARG A 150 -4.35 6.06 1.63
N VAL A 151 -3.53 5.02 1.54
CA VAL A 151 -3.06 4.26 2.70
C VAL A 151 -2.13 5.11 3.57
N LEU A 152 -1.16 5.81 2.96
CA LEU A 152 -0.25 6.69 3.68
C LEU A 152 -1.02 7.82 4.38
N TYR A 153 -1.84 8.58 3.66
CA TYR A 153 -2.63 9.66 4.24
C TYR A 153 -3.75 9.17 5.19
N GLY A 154 -4.20 7.93 5.07
CA GLY A 154 -5.14 7.31 5.99
C GLY A 154 -4.49 6.93 7.33
N ASN A 155 -3.25 6.45 7.28
CA ASN A 155 -2.47 6.02 8.45
C ASN A 155 -1.82 7.21 9.18
N PHE A 156 -1.24 8.15 8.43
CA PHE A 156 -0.51 9.30 8.97
C PHE A 156 -1.34 10.61 9.00
N ARG A 157 -2.61 10.55 8.57
CA ARG A 157 -3.64 11.60 8.70
C ARG A 157 -3.13 13.04 8.62
N ASP A 158 -3.02 13.71 9.76
CA ASP A 158 -2.70 15.13 9.86
C ASP A 158 -1.22 15.40 10.17
N THR A 159 -0.40 14.35 10.34
CA THR A 159 1.03 14.49 10.62
C THR A 159 1.86 14.48 9.34
N ILE A 160 1.42 13.75 8.31
CA ILE A 160 2.04 13.76 6.98
C ILE A 160 1.79 15.09 6.26
N ASP A 161 2.84 15.64 5.64
CA ASP A 161 2.73 16.70 4.64
C ASP A 161 2.67 16.08 3.23
N TYR A 162 3.68 15.28 2.90
CA TYR A 162 3.79 14.53 1.64
C TYR A 162 4.49 13.20 1.81
N ALA A 163 4.40 12.35 0.79
CA ALA A 163 5.21 11.15 0.67
C ALA A 163 6.16 11.24 -0.51
N LEU A 164 7.33 10.63 -0.39
CA LEU A 164 8.28 10.44 -1.48
C LEU A 164 8.41 8.96 -1.77
N CYS A 165 8.07 8.54 -2.98
CA CYS A 165 8.16 7.14 -3.40
C CYS A 165 9.16 6.99 -4.54
N ASN A 166 9.67 5.78 -4.76
CA ASN A 166 10.30 5.47 -6.04
C ASN A 166 9.21 5.23 -7.08
N ASP A 167 9.46 5.65 -8.33
CA ASP A 167 8.54 5.73 -9.48
C ASP A 167 7.41 4.68 -9.54
N ILE A 168 6.37 4.85 -8.72
CA ILE A 168 5.22 3.95 -8.71
C ILE A 168 4.41 4.27 -9.97
N PRO A 169 4.18 3.29 -10.87
CA PRO A 169 3.34 3.52 -12.03
C PRO A 169 1.89 3.77 -11.61
N PRO A 170 1.02 4.24 -12.52
CA PRO A 170 -0.40 4.45 -12.19
C PRO A 170 -1.06 3.20 -11.58
N ALA A 171 -0.72 2.01 -12.10
CA ALA A 171 -1.12 0.71 -11.56
C ALA A 171 -0.13 -0.37 -12.00
N VAL A 172 0.06 -1.41 -11.18
CA VAL A 172 0.88 -2.58 -11.49
C VAL A 172 0.41 -3.80 -10.68
N LEU A 173 0.58 -4.99 -11.26
CA LEU A 173 0.36 -6.26 -10.56
C LEU A 173 1.59 -6.60 -9.71
N ALA A 174 1.36 -7.11 -8.51
CA ALA A 174 2.43 -7.58 -7.64
C ALA A 174 2.02 -8.85 -6.88
N PRO A 175 2.98 -9.72 -6.54
CA PRO A 175 2.69 -10.88 -5.70
C PRO A 175 2.11 -10.46 -4.34
N LEU A 176 1.10 -11.18 -3.88
CA LEU A 176 0.43 -10.89 -2.61
C LEU A 176 1.36 -11.08 -1.42
N ASN A 177 1.34 -10.13 -0.50
CA ASN A 177 2.07 -10.13 0.77
C ASN A 177 3.60 -10.23 0.64
N VAL A 178 4.15 -10.02 -0.57
CA VAL A 178 5.59 -9.98 -0.83
C VAL A 178 6.05 -8.52 -0.90
N ARG A 179 7.28 -8.25 -0.43
CA ARG A 179 7.94 -6.95 -0.62
C ARG A 179 8.06 -6.66 -2.12
N SER A 180 7.43 -5.58 -2.59
CA SER A 180 7.59 -5.13 -3.96
C SER A 180 8.91 -4.37 -4.14
N GLN A 181 9.20 -4.00 -5.39
CA GLN A 181 10.30 -3.08 -5.69
C GLN A 181 10.00 -1.62 -5.29
N TYR A 182 8.78 -1.32 -4.88
CA TYR A 182 8.37 0.03 -4.50
C TYR A 182 8.53 0.27 -3.00
N SER A 183 8.82 1.52 -2.65
CA SER A 183 9.01 2.01 -1.30
C SER A 183 8.60 3.49 -1.23
N CYS A 184 8.11 3.90 -0.08
CA CYS A 184 7.72 5.28 0.18
C CYS A 184 8.26 5.74 1.53
N GLU A 185 8.76 6.96 1.56
CA GLU A 185 9.06 7.71 2.76
C GLU A 185 7.89 8.65 3.06
N VAL A 186 7.50 8.74 4.32
CA VAL A 186 6.53 9.73 4.81
C VAL A 186 7.29 10.91 5.36
N VAL A 187 7.00 12.11 4.84
CA VAL A 187 7.59 13.36 5.32
C VAL A 187 6.55 14.12 6.13
N GLY A 188 6.87 14.38 7.39
CA GLY A 188 6.01 15.12 8.31
C GLY A 188 5.98 16.62 8.02
N LYS A 189 4.99 17.30 8.59
CA LYS A 189 4.87 18.76 8.48
C LYS A 189 6.03 19.46 9.17
N GLY A 190 6.81 20.21 8.38
CA GLY A 190 7.99 20.93 8.86
C GLY A 190 9.25 20.07 8.92
N ASP A 191 9.16 18.79 8.53
CA ASP A 191 10.30 17.89 8.47
C ASP A 191 10.94 17.91 7.07
N GLN A 192 12.24 17.61 7.03
CA GLN A 192 12.96 17.28 5.80
C GLN A 192 12.88 15.77 5.53
N PRO A 193 12.98 15.33 4.26
CA PRO A 193 13.15 13.93 3.95
C PRO A 193 14.47 13.42 4.54
N THR A 194 14.40 12.26 5.16
CA THR A 194 15.49 11.53 5.80
C THR A 194 16.16 10.53 4.84
N GLY A 195 15.43 10.11 3.81
CA GLY A 195 15.82 9.05 2.86
C GLY A 195 15.53 7.63 3.36
N PHE A 196 14.84 7.47 4.49
CA PHE A 196 14.37 6.16 4.98
C PHE A 196 12.97 5.86 4.44
N ALA A 197 12.90 4.92 3.50
CA ALA A 197 11.66 4.53 2.85
C ALA A 197 11.19 3.13 3.27
N ASP A 198 9.90 3.02 3.59
CA ASP A 198 9.24 1.77 3.92
C ASP A 198 8.78 1.06 2.64
N PRO A 199 8.88 -0.28 2.59
CA PRO A 199 8.48 -1.02 1.40
C PRO A 199 6.96 -1.02 1.20
N VAL A 200 6.55 -0.94 -0.05
CA VAL A 200 5.17 -1.14 -0.46
C VAL A 200 4.93 -2.63 -0.76
N ARG A 201 3.78 -3.16 -0.36
CA ARG A 201 3.33 -4.53 -0.67
C ARG A 201 1.91 -4.51 -1.18
N ALA A 202 1.56 -5.44 -2.05
CA ALA A 202 0.16 -5.66 -2.42
C ALA A 202 -0.46 -6.70 -1.47
N THR A 203 -1.71 -6.48 -1.05
CA THR A 203 -2.52 -7.48 -0.35
C THR A 203 -3.87 -7.61 -1.03
N GLU A 204 -4.67 -8.57 -0.59
CA GLU A 204 -6.03 -8.80 -1.11
C GLU A 204 -6.97 -7.61 -0.85
N SER A 205 -6.61 -6.73 0.09
CA SER A 205 -7.42 -5.58 0.49
C SER A 205 -6.84 -4.24 0.04
N GLY A 206 -5.72 -4.22 -0.69
CA GLY A 206 -5.05 -2.97 -1.03
C GLY A 206 -3.53 -3.00 -0.95
N PRO A 207 -2.87 -1.95 -1.47
CA PRO A 207 -1.48 -1.70 -1.13
C PRO A 207 -1.31 -1.46 0.38
N ARG A 208 -0.13 -1.78 0.91
CA ARG A 208 0.29 -1.48 2.29
C ARG A 208 1.70 -0.95 2.30
N VAL A 209 2.01 -0.09 3.28
CA VAL A 209 3.34 0.49 3.49
C VAL A 209 3.72 0.29 4.96
N TYR A 210 4.72 -0.56 5.21
CA TYR A 210 5.31 -0.87 6.52
C TYR A 210 6.53 -1.80 6.37
#